data_AF-A0A225UVC1-F1
#
_entry.id   AF-A0A225UVC1-F1
#
_cell.length_a   1.000
_cell.length_b   1.000
_cell.length_c   1.000
_cell.angle_alpha   90.00
_cell.angle_beta   90.00
_cell.angle_gamma   90.00
#
_symmetry.space_group_name_H-M   'P 1'
#
loop_
_entity.id
_entity.type
_entity.pdbx_description
1 polymer ?
#
loop_
_entity_poly.entity_id
_entity_poly.type
_entity_poly.pdbx_seq_one_letter_code
_entity_poly.pdbx_strand_id
1 'polypeptide(L)'
;MRKATVDPPASSQTVKSINGIKKWVKLELAKADPYTARFFDVTGDIDLAKFTPEWFDKFLMYKIRSTKSATLSGYRSAINDLYRLHCQWNIEAD
;
A
#
# COMPACT_ATOMS: atom_id res chain seq x y z
N MET A 1 7.80 -5.83 33.08
CA MET A 1 8.24 -5.14 31.84
C MET A 1 8.18 -6.14 30.69
N ARG A 2 7.15 -6.10 29.84
CA ARG A 2 7.12 -6.91 28.61
C ARG A 2 7.50 -5.98 27.47
N LYS A 3 8.65 -6.23 26.84
CA LYS A 3 8.98 -5.58 25.56
C LYS A 3 7.97 -6.09 24.53
N ALA A 4 7.01 -5.26 24.18
CA ALA A 4 6.23 -5.46 22.97
C ALA A 4 7.07 -4.91 21.81
N THR A 5 8.03 -5.70 21.32
CA THR A 5 8.57 -5.47 19.98
C THR A 5 7.71 -6.31 19.04
N VAL A 6 6.47 -5.86 18.85
CA VAL A 6 5.60 -6.37 17.78
C VAL A 6 6.03 -5.63 16.52
N ASP A 7 7.09 -6.13 15.89
CA ASP A 7 7.21 -6.04 14.45
C ASP A 7 6.65 -7.36 13.90
N PRO A 8 5.40 -7.44 13.42
CA PRO A 8 5.15 -8.41 12.38
C PRO A 8 5.94 -7.88 11.19
N PRO A 9 6.92 -8.63 10.65
CA PRO A 9 7.45 -8.27 9.34
C PRO A 9 6.23 -8.20 8.43
N ALA A 10 6.00 -7.04 7.81
CA ALA A 10 5.00 -6.91 6.75
C ALA A 10 5.14 -8.15 5.88
N SER A 11 4.07 -8.95 5.78
CA SER A 11 4.17 -10.29 5.20
C SER A 11 4.87 -10.21 3.83
N SER A 12 5.54 -11.27 3.39
CA SER A 12 6.18 -11.27 2.06
C SER A 12 5.20 -10.88 0.94
N GLN A 13 3.91 -11.12 1.16
CA GLN A 13 2.81 -10.68 0.30
C GLN A 13 2.54 -9.17 0.38
N THR A 14 2.58 -8.57 1.57
CA THR A 14 2.47 -7.12 1.79
C THR A 14 3.62 -6.38 1.10
N VAL A 15 4.86 -6.83 1.26
CA VAL A 15 6.04 -6.22 0.61
C VAL A 15 5.94 -6.30 -0.92
N LYS A 16 5.54 -7.47 -1.45
CA LYS A 16 5.29 -7.64 -2.89
C LYS A 16 4.19 -6.71 -3.39
N SER A 17 3.16 -6.49 -2.59
CA SER A 17 2.03 -5.63 -2.95
C SER A 17 2.44 -4.16 -3.01
N ILE A 18 3.13 -3.67 -1.98
CA ILE A 18 3.69 -2.31 -1.95
C ILE A 18 4.61 -2.08 -3.16
N ASN A 19 5.53 -3.01 -3.44
CA ASN A 19 6.43 -2.89 -4.59
C ASN A 19 5.67 -2.84 -5.93
N GLY A 20 4.58 -3.59 -6.05
CA GLY A 20 3.70 -3.53 -7.22
C GLY A 20 3.05 -2.15 -7.39
N ILE A 21 2.58 -1.55 -6.30
CA ILE A 21 1.96 -0.23 -6.30
C ILE A 21 2.99 0.85 -6.59
N LYS A 22 4.18 0.80 -5.96
CA LYS A 22 5.28 1.74 -6.25
C LYS A 22 5.61 1.79 -7.74
N LYS A 23 5.72 0.61 -8.37
CA LYS A 23 5.97 0.50 -9.82
C LYS A 23 4.84 1.09 -10.63
N TRP A 24 3.59 0.79 -10.29
CA TRP A 24 2.42 1.36 -10.97
C TRP A 24 2.37 2.89 -10.86
N VAL A 25 2.62 3.45 -9.67
CA VAL A 25 2.64 4.90 -9.47
C VAL A 25 3.72 5.55 -10.35
N LYS A 26 4.94 5.02 -10.36
CA LYS A 26 6.07 5.59 -11.10
C LYS A 26 5.95 5.43 -12.62
N LEU A 27 5.38 4.32 -13.10
CA LEU A 27 5.40 3.98 -14.53
C LEU A 27 4.08 4.28 -15.23
N GLU A 28 2.95 4.18 -14.54
CA GLU A 28 1.63 4.28 -15.17
C GLU A 28 0.87 5.49 -14.66
N LEU A 29 0.78 5.69 -13.34
CA LEU A 29 0.08 6.85 -12.81
C LEU A 29 0.78 8.16 -13.20
N ALA A 30 2.11 8.17 -13.22
CA ALA A 30 2.90 9.33 -13.64
C ALA A 30 2.60 9.80 -15.08
N LYS A 31 2.07 8.93 -15.95
CA LYS A 31 1.63 9.31 -17.32
C LYS A 31 0.34 10.13 -17.32
N ALA A 32 -0.50 9.95 -16.31
CA ALA A 32 -1.80 10.61 -16.17
C ALA A 32 -1.78 11.76 -15.15
N ASP A 33 -0.92 11.66 -14.13
CA ASP A 33 -0.78 12.63 -13.05
C ASP A 33 0.70 12.96 -12.86
N PRO A 34 1.16 14.18 -13.24
CA PRO A 34 2.56 14.56 -13.10
C PRO A 34 3.01 14.75 -11.64
N TYR A 35 2.06 14.79 -10.67
CA TYR A 35 2.34 15.04 -9.26
C TYR A 35 2.35 13.76 -8.42
N THR A 36 2.83 12.63 -8.96
CA THR A 36 2.90 11.35 -8.21
C THR A 36 3.92 11.34 -7.07
N ALA A 37 4.86 12.29 -7.05
CA ALA A 37 5.84 12.42 -5.96
C ALA A 37 5.17 12.57 -4.59
N ARG A 38 3.95 13.13 -4.53
CA ARG A 38 3.19 13.30 -3.28
C ARG A 38 2.83 11.98 -2.59
N PHE A 39 2.84 10.86 -3.30
CA PHE A 39 2.52 9.55 -2.73
C PHE A 39 3.70 8.85 -2.07
N PHE A 40 4.89 9.45 -2.13
CA PHE A 40 6.08 8.89 -1.53
C PHE A 40 6.51 9.70 -0.31
N ASP A 41 6.98 9.01 0.72
CA ASP A 41 7.63 9.62 1.88
C ASP A 41 9.11 9.94 1.61
N VAL A 42 9.79 10.47 2.62
CA VAL A 42 11.23 10.83 2.55
C VAL A 42 12.15 9.63 2.33
N THR A 43 11.67 8.41 2.61
CA THR A 43 12.42 7.16 2.39
C THR A 43 12.16 6.58 0.99
N GLY A 44 11.22 7.15 0.24
CA GLY A 44 10.77 6.61 -1.06
C GLY A 44 9.80 5.44 -0.92
N ASP A 45 9.21 5.27 0.26
CA ASP A 45 8.09 4.37 0.52
C ASP A 45 6.75 5.05 0.28
N ILE A 46 5.68 4.25 0.16
CA ILE A 46 4.35 4.82 -0.06
C ILE A 46 3.88 5.47 1.24
N ASP A 47 3.61 6.76 1.16
CA ASP A 47 3.01 7.53 2.24
C ASP A 47 1.52 7.15 2.32
N LEU A 48 1.17 6.31 3.29
CA LEU A 48 -0.20 5.78 3.48
C LEU A 48 -1.21 6.84 3.92
N ALA A 49 -0.74 7.95 4.47
CA ALA A 49 -1.59 9.09 4.80
C ALA A 49 -2.05 9.83 3.53
N LYS A 50 -1.24 9.79 2.46
CA LYS A 50 -1.53 10.47 1.18
C LYS A 50 -2.05 9.52 0.10
N PHE A 51 -1.62 8.27 0.12
CA PHE A 51 -2.08 7.23 -0.80
C PHE A 51 -3.33 6.58 -0.23
N THR A 52 -4.48 7.25 -0.42
CA THR A 52 -5.79 6.87 0.13
C THR A 52 -6.33 5.55 -0.47
N PRO A 53 -7.35 4.92 0.16
CA PRO A 53 -7.98 3.71 -0.37
C PRO A 53 -8.49 3.84 -1.81
N GLU A 54 -8.92 5.04 -2.21
CA GLU A 54 -9.35 5.31 -3.60
C GLU A 54 -8.23 5.10 -4.63
N TRP A 55 -6.98 5.42 -4.27
CA TRP A 55 -5.83 5.19 -5.14
C TRP A 55 -5.47 3.71 -5.22
N PHE A 56 -5.69 2.96 -4.13
CA PHE A 56 -5.61 1.51 -4.16
C PHE A 56 -6.66 0.88 -5.08
N ASP A 57 -7.90 1.37 -5.07
CA ASP A 57 -8.93 0.88 -6.00
C ASP A 57 -8.57 1.18 -7.46
N LYS A 58 -8.00 2.35 -7.75
CA LYS A 58 -7.47 2.66 -9.10
C LYS A 58 -6.35 1.69 -9.50
N PHE A 59 -5.44 1.35 -8.59
CA PHE A 59 -4.42 0.32 -8.82
C PHE A 59 -5.04 -1.06 -9.07
N LEU A 60 -6.05 -1.46 -8.29
CA LEU A 60 -6.76 -2.72 -8.48
C LEU A 60 -7.49 -2.77 -9.83
N MET A 61 -8.13 -1.67 -10.25
CA MET A 61 -8.77 -1.53 -11.56
C MET A 61 -7.77 -1.54 -12.73
N TYR A 62 -6.53 -1.12 -12.50
CA TYR A 62 -5.45 -1.32 -13.46
C TYR A 62 -5.05 -2.80 -13.54
N LYS A 63 -4.86 -3.45 -12.39
CA LYS A 63 -4.42 -4.85 -12.32
C LYS A 63 -5.49 -5.86 -12.75
N ILE A 64 -6.78 -5.60 -12.57
CA ILE A 64 -7.87 -6.50 -12.98
C ILE A 64 -7.89 -6.75 -14.49
N ARG A 65 -7.40 -5.78 -15.29
CA ARG A 65 -7.25 -5.94 -16.74
C ARG A 65 -6.14 -6.93 -17.13
N SER A 66 -5.25 -7.27 -16.19
CA SER A 66 -4.02 -8.04 -16.45
C SER A 66 -3.86 -9.28 -15.55
N THR A 67 -4.70 -9.48 -14.52
CA THR A 67 -4.54 -10.56 -13.53
C THR A 67 -5.84 -11.27 -13.17
N LYS A 68 -5.72 -12.55 -12.77
CA LYS A 68 -6.86 -13.40 -12.38
C LYS A 68 -7.46 -12.95 -11.04
N SER A 69 -8.76 -13.18 -10.86
CA SER A 69 -9.55 -12.79 -9.67
C SER A 69 -8.91 -13.19 -8.32
N ALA A 70 -8.31 -14.37 -8.23
CA ALA A 70 -7.64 -14.85 -7.01
C ALA A 70 -6.41 -14.01 -6.60
N THR A 71 -5.76 -13.33 -7.54
CA THR A 71 -4.65 -12.41 -7.22
C THR A 71 -5.18 -11.08 -6.68
N LEU A 72 -6.37 -10.65 -7.12
CA LEU A 72 -7.00 -9.41 -6.69
C LEU A 72 -7.53 -9.48 -5.25
N SER A 73 -8.08 -10.63 -4.86
CA SER A 73 -8.46 -10.86 -3.45
C SER A 73 -7.24 -10.83 -2.53
N GLY A 74 -6.10 -11.38 -2.97
CA GLY A 74 -4.83 -11.29 -2.26
C GLY A 74 -4.31 -9.86 -2.09
N TYR A 75 -4.41 -9.03 -3.13
CA TYR A 75 -4.07 -7.60 -3.01
C TYR A 75 -5.01 -6.87 -2.06
N ARG A 76 -6.33 -7.08 -2.15
CA ARG A 76 -7.31 -6.46 -1.25
C ARG A 76 -7.07 -6.82 0.21
N SER A 77 -6.80 -8.09 0.51
CA SER A 77 -6.48 -8.53 1.89
C SER A 77 -5.21 -7.86 2.40
N ALA A 78 -4.14 -7.85 1.60
CA ALA A 78 -2.87 -7.24 2.00
C ALA A 78 -2.96 -5.72 2.23
N ILE A 79 -3.77 -5.02 1.43
CA ILE A 79 -4.02 -3.57 1.59
C ILE A 79 -4.82 -3.33 2.86
N ASN A 80 -5.87 -4.12 3.10
CA ASN A 80 -6.70 -3.99 4.28
C ASN A 80 -5.92 -4.28 5.57
N ASP A 81 -5.07 -5.31 5.57
CA ASP A 81 -4.18 -5.62 6.69
C ASP A 81 -3.18 -4.48 6.97
N LEU A 82 -2.65 -3.87 5.90
CA LEU A 82 -1.72 -2.76 6.00
C LEU A 82 -2.38 -1.50 6.59
N TYR A 83 -3.63 -1.19 6.21
CA TYR A 83 -4.39 -0.12 6.85
C TYR A 83 -4.79 -0.44 8.28
N ARG A 84 -5.12 -1.69 8.60
CA ARG A 84 -5.41 -2.11 9.98
C ARG A 84 -4.21 -1.89 10.88
N LEU A 85 -3.02 -2.31 10.44
CA LEU A 85 -1.78 -2.05 11.15
C LEU A 85 -1.58 -0.53 11.29
N HIS A 86 -1.64 0.23 10.19
CA HIS A 86 -1.36 1.67 10.22
C HIS A 86 -2.36 2.48 11.09
N CYS A 87 -3.66 2.16 11.05
CA CYS A 87 -4.65 2.75 11.96
C CYS A 87 -4.45 2.34 13.42
N GLN A 88 -3.97 1.12 13.68
CA GLN A 88 -3.69 0.66 15.04
C GLN A 88 -2.51 1.44 15.66
N TRP A 89 -1.50 1.80 14.87
CA TRP A 89 -0.40 2.68 15.30
C TRP A 89 -0.83 4.13 15.57
N ASN A 90 -1.89 4.62 14.91
CA ASN A 90 -2.39 6.00 15.09
C ASN A 90 -3.32 6.18 16.30
N ILE A 91 -3.75 5.11 16.98
CA ILE A 91 -4.60 5.18 18.17
C ILE A 91 -3.77 5.24 19.47
N GLU A 92 -2.48 4.87 19.43
CA GLU A 92 -1.59 4.86 20.61
C GLU A 92 -0.69 6.11 20.73
N ALA A 93 -0.97 7.17 19.95
CA ALA A 93 -0.14 8.37 19.86
C ALA A 93 -0.74 9.65 20.51
N ASP A 94 -1.59 9.49 21.54
CA ASP A 94 -2.06 10.60 22.40
C ASP A 94 -1.63 10.39 23.86
#